data_AF-A0A4Q6G6W8-F1
#
_entry.id   AF-A0A4Q6G6W8-F1
#
_cell.length_a   1.000
_cell.length_b   1.000
_cell.length_c   1.000
_cell.angle_alpha   90.00
_cell.angle_beta   90.00
_cell.angle_gamma   90.00
#
_symmetry.space_group_name_H-M   'P 1'
#
loop_
_entity.id
_entity.type
_entity.pdbx_description
1 polymer ?
#
loop_
_entity_poly.entity_id
_entity_poly.type
_entity_poly.pdbx_seq_one_letter_code
_entity_poly.pdbx_strand_id
1 'polypeptide(L)' 'MNRRKSKLVNNLKTVTFRLVRKEFSNHVARFYWKPVFWSRTYCLLSVGGTPLSVLKQYIEQHAEVE' A
#
# COMPACT_ATOMS: atom_id res chain seq x y z
N MET A 1 -5.01 -14.67 20.74
CA MET A 1 -4.88 -13.40 19.97
C MET A 1 -4.57 -13.72 18.51
N ASN A 2 -5.57 -13.69 17.63
CA ASN A 2 -5.45 -14.15 16.23
C ASN A 2 -5.05 -12.97 15.31
N ARG A 3 -3.76 -12.64 15.23
CA ARG A 3 -3.26 -11.49 14.42
C ARG A 3 -3.16 -11.86 12.94
N ARG A 4 -4.28 -11.77 12.21
CA ARG A 4 -4.27 -11.91 10.74
C ARG A 4 -3.52 -10.73 10.12
N LYS A 5 -2.37 -11.01 9.51
CA LYS A 5 -1.52 -10.02 8.81
C LYS A 5 -2.29 -9.22 7.74
N SER A 6 -3.21 -9.88 7.03
CA SER A 6 -4.10 -9.24 6.05
C SER A 6 -5.00 -8.17 6.66
N LYS A 7 -5.54 -8.41 7.86
CA LYS A 7 -6.41 -7.46 8.57
C LYS A 7 -5.63 -6.20 8.96
N LEU A 8 -4.38 -6.37 9.39
CA LEU A 8 -3.50 -5.24 9.70
C LEU A 8 -3.24 -4.37 8.47
N VAL A 9 -2.83 -4.98 7.36
CA VAL A 9 -2.52 -4.22 6.13
C VAL A 9 -3.76 -3.52 5.59
N ASN A 10 -4.93 -4.18 5.61
CA ASN A 10 -6.18 -3.56 5.17
C ASN A 10 -6.58 -2.37 6.06
N ASN A 11 -6.39 -2.49 7.38
CA ASN A 11 -6.66 -1.38 8.31
C ASN A 11 -5.72 -0.21 8.02
N LEU A 12 -4.43 -0.46 7.84
CA LEU A 12 -3.44 0.58 7.54
C LEU A 12 -3.81 1.31 6.25
N LYS A 13 -4.03 0.58 5.14
CA LYS A 13 -4.43 1.18 3.85
C LYS A 13 -5.70 2.01 3.97
N THR A 14 -6.68 1.53 4.73
CA THR A 14 -7.95 2.25 4.94
C THR A 14 -7.77 3.52 5.76
N VAL A 15 -7.04 3.45 6.88
CA VAL A 15 -6.85 4.59 7.78
C VAL A 15 -5.97 5.65 7.12
N THR A 16 -4.87 5.26 6.48
CA THR A 16 -3.99 6.21 5.79
C THR A 16 -4.70 6.90 4.64
N PHE A 17 -5.51 6.19 3.85
CA PHE A 17 -6.34 6.81 2.82
C PHE A 17 -7.25 7.90 3.38
N ARG A 18 -7.96 7.59 4.48
CA ARG A 18 -8.91 8.53 5.11
C ARG A 18 -8.20 9.75 5.69
N LEU A 19 -7.05 9.55 6.35
CA LEU A 19 -6.28 10.62 6.96
C LEU A 19 -5.64 11.53 5.91
N VAL A 20 -4.99 10.95 4.89
CA VAL A 20 -4.35 11.72 3.81
C VAL A 20 -5.37 12.58 3.08
N ARG A 21 -6.56 12.05 2.77
CA ARG A 21 -7.64 12.85 2.16
C ARG A 21 -8.23 13.90 3.08
N LYS A 22 -8.20 13.71 4.40
CA LYS A 22 -8.69 14.68 5.36
C LYS A 22 -7.70 15.83 5.55
N GLU A 23 -6.42 15.52 5.71
CA GLU A 23 -5.38 16.50 6.04
C GLU A 23 -4.82 17.23 4.82
N PHE A 24 -4.81 16.57 3.65
CA PHE A 24 -4.19 17.09 2.42
C PHE A 24 -5.17 17.15 1.25
N SER A 25 -6.48 17.27 1.51
CA SER A 25 -7.55 17.28 0.49
C SER A 25 -7.23 18.19 -0.71
N ASN A 26 -6.85 19.44 -0.45
CA ASN A 26 -6.59 20.46 -1.45
C ASN A 26 -5.37 20.14 -2.34
N HIS A 27 -4.37 19.44 -1.79
CA HIS A 27 -3.18 19.06 -2.53
C HIS A 27 -3.44 17.78 -3.34
N VAL A 28 -3.99 16.75 -2.69
CA VAL A 28 -4.28 15.45 -3.32
C VAL A 28 -5.27 15.61 -4.47
N ALA A 29 -6.30 16.44 -4.33
CA ALA A 29 -7.29 16.67 -5.38
C ALA A 29 -6.70 17.23 -6.69
N ARG A 30 -5.54 17.91 -6.64
CA ARG A 30 -4.86 18.41 -7.84
C ARG A 30 -4.21 17.30 -8.66
N PHE A 31 -3.76 16.24 -8.00
CA PHE A 31 -2.99 15.16 -8.63
C PHE A 31 -3.77 13.84 -8.75
N TYR A 32 -4.80 13.65 -7.93
CA TYR A 32 -5.48 12.37 -7.80
C TYR A 32 -6.96 12.49 -7.40
N TRP A 33 -7.86 12.06 -8.30
CA TRP A 33 -9.32 12.15 -8.13
C TRP A 33 -10.03 10.79 -8.06
N LYS A 34 -9.31 9.67 -8.24
CA LYS A 34 -9.91 8.32 -8.27
C LYS A 34 -10.51 7.93 -6.91
N PRO A 35 -11.59 7.12 -6.86
CA PRO A 35 -12.24 6.73 -5.61
C PRO A 35 -11.41 5.77 -4.75
N VAL A 36 -10.46 5.04 -5.36
CA VAL A 36 -9.57 4.10 -4.69
C VAL A 36 -8.16 4.69 -4.66
N PHE A 37 -7.51 4.70 -3.50
CA PHE A 37 -6.17 5.30 -3.34
C PHE A 37 -5.04 4.27 -3.37
N TRP A 38 -5.28 3.06 -2.87
CA TRP A 38 -4.30 1.98 -2.87
C TRP A 38 -4.74 0.84 -3.78
N SER A 39 -3.80 0.17 -4.45
CA SER A 39 -4.07 -1.09 -5.15
C SER A 39 -4.70 -2.11 -4.19
N ARG A 40 -5.46 -3.10 -4.69
CA ARG A 40 -5.95 -4.21 -3.87
C ARG A 40 -4.82 -5.12 -3.37
N THR A 41 -3.72 -5.21 -4.12
CA THR A 41 -2.56 -6.03 -3.77
C THR A 41 -1.71 -5.38 -2.67
N TYR A 42 -0.96 -6.19 -1.94
CA TYR A 42 0.04 -5.72 -0.98
C TYR A 42 1.16 -6.75 -0.84
N CYS A 43 2.37 -6.26 -0.57
CA CYS A 43 3.50 -7.09 -0.19
C CYS A 43 3.67 -7.05 1.32
N LEU A 44 3.99 -8.19 1.92
CA LEU A 44 4.44 -8.24 3.30
C LEU A 44 5.65 -9.16 3.38
N LEU A 45 6.81 -8.57 3.65
CA LEU A 45 8.08 -9.27 3.76
C LEU A 45 8.54 -9.21 5.22
N SER A 46 8.93 -10.34 5.79
CA SER A 46 9.62 -10.36 7.07
C SER A 46 11.07 -9.97 6.85
N VAL A 47 11.48 -8.82 7.38
CA VAL A 47 12.88 -8.39 7.30
C VAL A 47 13.69 -9.08 8.40
N GLY A 48 14.27 -10.21 8.03
CA GLY A 48 15.30 -10.92 8.78
C GLY A 48 16.30 -11.46 7.77
N GLY A 49 17.28 -10.64 7.37
CA GLY A 49 18.29 -11.01 6.36
C GLY A 49 17.84 -10.99 4.90
N THR A 50 16.66 -10.44 4.57
CA THR A 50 16.16 -10.44 3.17
C THR A 50 16.97 -9.48 2.30
N PRO A 51 17.59 -9.96 1.20
CA PRO A 51 18.38 -9.10 0.32
C PRO A 51 17.49 -8.20 -0.55
N LEU A 52 18.02 -7.03 -0.89
CA LEU A 52 17.37 -5.99 -1.70
C LEU A 52 16.84 -6.50 -3.06
N SER A 53 17.42 -7.57 -3.59
CA SER A 53 17.01 -8.23 -4.84
C SER A 53 15.56 -8.72 -4.83
N VAL A 54 15.07 -9.23 -3.68
CA VAL A 54 13.69 -9.75 -3.56
C VAL A 54 12.67 -8.61 -3.64
N LEU A 55 12.99 -7.44 -3.07
CA LEU A 55 12.13 -6.26 -3.15
C LEU A 55 11.99 -5.77 -4.60
N LYS A 56 13.11 -5.75 -5.33
CA LYS A 56 13.15 -5.30 -6.73
C LYS A 56 12.31 -6.21 -7.62
N GLN A 57 12.46 -7.53 -7.48
CA GLN A 57 11.66 -8.52 -8.22
C GLN A 57 10.15 -8.36 -7.97
N TYR A 58 9.74 -8.10 -6.72
CA TYR A 58 8.32 -7.87 -6.43
C TYR A 58 7.77 -6.63 -7.14
N ILE A 59 8.53 -5.54 -7.14
CA ILE A 59 8.12 -4.29 -7.79
C ILE A 59 7.99 -4.51 -9.30
N GLU A 60 8.95 -5.18 -9.92
CA GLU A 60 8.96 -5.48 -11.36
C GLU A 60 7.80 -6.41 -11.76
N GLN A 61 7.58 -7.51 -11.02
CA GLN A 61 6.48 -8.46 -11.28
C GLN A 61 5.09 -7.84 -11.20
N HIS A 62 4.92 -6.79 -10.40
CA HIS A 62 3.63 -6.12 -10.21
C HIS A 62 3.51 -4.78 -10.95
N ALA A 63 4.56 -4.35 -11.66
CA ALA A 63 4.51 -3.18 -12.53
C ALA A 63 3.97 -3.51 -13.93
N GLU A 64 4.06 -4.77 -14.38
CA GLU A 64 3.64 -5.21 -15.74
C GLU A 64 2.17 -5.64 -15.86
N VAL A 65 1.32 -5.35 -14.88
CA VAL A 65 -0.13 -5.60 -14.99
C VAL A 65 -0.85 -4.27 -15.16
N GLU A 66 -0.78 -3.72 -16.38
CA GLU A 66 -1.76 -2.79 -16.93
C GLU A 66 -2.79 -3.55 -17.78
#